data_AF-A0A7X3D117-F1
#
_entry.id   AF-A0A7X3D117-F1
#
_cell.length_a   1.000
_cell.length_b   1.000
_cell.length_c   1.000
_cell.angle_alpha   90.00
_cell.angle_beta   90.00
_cell.angle_gamma   90.00
#
_symmetry.space_group_name_H-M   'P 1'
#
loop_
_entity.id
_entity.type
_entity.pdbx_description
1 polymer ?
#
loop_
_entity_poly.entity_id
_entity_poly.type
_entity_poly.pdbx_seq_one_letter_code
_entity_poly.pdbx_strand_id
1 'polypeptide(L)'
;MTVFRKIRKKLLDSGKLKSYLAYALGEILLIAIGILIAWKINDLNEIRKNRIVELKIYESLYEELNMNLKILNTSIDRYSETSKIIAGTMNYIGLPPEEISSGAKDTIVRINYSQTNLLDGALNSVISTTKFELIESDSLKSLITNYPGEIQKLKSIDSKIKEIVLDRLQPTLEKHLALKDMLSKDNPKYTRIKAFGEPSDYQKLLHSKDYQNSLVDRLLQTENLLTSAKKLRNRTQVMSIKLKEELGYTL
;
A
#
# COMPACT_ATOMS: atom_id res chain seq x y z
N MET A 1 61.16 -3.04 8.29
CA MET A 1 61.38 -4.51 8.30
C MET A 1 62.86 -4.96 8.34
N THR A 2 63.86 -4.09 8.57
CA THR A 2 65.28 -4.50 8.64
C THR A 2 65.77 -4.87 10.05
N VAL A 3 65.07 -4.41 11.11
CA VAL A 3 65.44 -4.65 12.51
C VAL A 3 65.11 -6.09 12.95
N PHE A 4 63.87 -6.55 12.73
CA PHE A 4 63.43 -7.92 13.03
C PHE A 4 64.23 -8.98 12.24
N ARG A 5 64.59 -8.67 10.98
CA ARG A 5 65.45 -9.53 10.14
C ARG A 5 66.86 -9.68 10.70
N LYS A 6 67.44 -8.60 11.24
CA LYS A 6 68.79 -8.63 11.87
C LYS A 6 68.77 -9.43 13.18
N ILE A 7 67.71 -9.35 13.97
CA ILE A 7 67.56 -10.10 15.23
C ILE A 7 67.40 -11.59 14.98
N ARG A 8 66.58 -12.00 13.99
CA ARG A 8 66.46 -13.40 13.57
C ARG A 8 67.80 -14.01 13.16
N LYS A 9 68.57 -13.28 12.35
CA LYS A 9 69.88 -13.74 11.86
C LYS A 9 70.87 -13.95 13.02
N LYS A 10 70.89 -13.02 13.99
CA LYS A 10 71.76 -13.08 15.18
C LYS A 10 71.38 -14.21 16.17
N LEU A 11 70.09 -14.55 16.26
CA LEU A 11 69.59 -15.67 17.10
C LEU A 11 69.84 -17.05 16.47
N LEU A 12 69.80 -17.14 15.13
CA LEU A 12 70.20 -18.33 14.38
C LEU A 12 71.72 -18.58 14.46
N ASP A 13 72.53 -17.53 14.26
CA ASP A 13 74.00 -17.63 14.32
C ASP A 13 74.55 -17.97 15.72
N SER A 14 73.74 -17.81 16.78
CA SER A 14 74.12 -18.11 18.17
C SER A 14 73.66 -19.48 18.69
N GLY A 15 73.07 -20.33 17.84
CA GLY A 15 72.66 -21.70 18.20
C GLY A 15 71.43 -21.79 19.13
N LYS A 16 70.75 -20.67 19.41
CA LYS A 16 69.63 -20.59 20.37
C LYS A 16 68.27 -20.87 19.72
N LEU A 17 68.07 -22.09 19.22
CA LEU A 17 66.84 -22.53 18.54
C LEU A 17 65.54 -22.27 19.35
N LYS A 18 65.55 -22.50 20.67
CA LYS A 18 64.38 -22.23 21.54
C LYS A 18 63.99 -20.75 21.56
N SER A 19 64.97 -19.85 21.65
CA SER A 19 64.73 -18.40 21.66
C SER A 19 64.28 -17.89 20.28
N TYR A 20 64.78 -18.50 19.21
CA TYR A 20 64.33 -18.21 17.85
C TYR A 20 62.86 -18.59 17.62
N LEU A 21 62.44 -19.79 18.05
CA LEU A 21 61.06 -20.26 17.91
C LEU A 21 60.07 -19.39 18.71
N ALA A 22 60.39 -19.01 19.95
CA ALA A 22 59.56 -18.12 20.75
C ALA A 22 59.40 -16.73 20.10
N TYR A 23 60.47 -16.20 19.51
CA TYR A 23 60.44 -14.91 18.80
C TYR A 23 59.63 -14.97 17.50
N ALA A 24 59.79 -16.04 16.71
CA ALA A 24 59.02 -16.25 15.49
C ALA A 24 57.52 -16.44 15.77
N LEU A 25 57.16 -17.16 16.85
CA LEU A 25 55.79 -17.29 17.33
C LEU A 25 55.19 -15.95 17.75
N GLY A 26 55.98 -15.11 18.45
CA GLY A 26 55.56 -13.76 18.81
C GLY A 26 55.27 -12.88 17.59
N GLU A 27 56.07 -12.97 16.53
CA GLU A 27 55.85 -12.23 15.29
C GLU A 27 54.60 -12.71 14.52
N ILE A 28 54.36 -14.02 14.47
CA ILE A 28 53.14 -14.59 13.90
C ILE A 28 51.90 -14.13 14.69
N LEU A 29 51.94 -14.17 16.02
CA LEU A 29 50.86 -13.68 16.88
C LEU A 29 50.58 -12.19 16.65
N LEU A 30 51.64 -11.36 16.54
CA LEU A 30 51.49 -9.93 16.30
C LEU A 30 50.87 -9.65 14.93
N ILE A 31 51.29 -10.37 13.89
CA ILE A 31 50.71 -10.28 12.54
C ILE A 31 49.24 -10.74 12.56
N ALA A 32 48.95 -11.86 13.24
CA ALA A 32 47.60 -12.39 13.37
C ALA A 32 46.67 -11.40 14.07
N ILE A 33 47.10 -10.76 15.16
CA ILE A 33 46.36 -9.69 15.84
C ILE A 33 46.13 -8.50 14.91
N GLY A 34 47.15 -8.11 14.13
CA GLY A 34 47.02 -7.04 13.14
C GLY A 34 45.97 -7.34 12.06
N ILE A 35 45.95 -8.57 11.55
CA ILE A 35 44.95 -9.03 10.58
C ILE A 35 43.55 -9.06 11.21
N LEU A 36 43.41 -9.54 12.45
CA LEU A 36 42.13 -9.58 13.15
C LEU A 36 41.57 -8.18 13.40
N ILE A 37 42.40 -7.22 13.80
CA ILE A 37 42.00 -5.82 13.99
C ILE A 37 41.58 -5.21 12.64
N ALA A 38 42.36 -5.42 11.59
CA ALA A 38 42.02 -4.93 10.25
C ALA A 38 40.70 -5.51 9.74
N TRP A 39 40.48 -6.81 9.95
CA TRP A 39 39.22 -7.48 9.63
C TRP A 39 38.05 -6.90 10.43
N LYS A 40 38.21 -6.66 11.73
CA LYS A 40 37.18 -6.03 12.57
C LYS A 40 36.85 -4.60 12.17
N ILE A 41 37.84 -3.79 11.78
CA ILE A 41 37.59 -2.44 11.27
C ILE A 41 36.81 -2.50 9.95
N ASN A 42 37.15 -3.45 9.07
CA ASN A 42 36.42 -3.63 7.81
C ASN A 42 34.95 -4.04 8.05
N ASP A 43 34.72 -5.00 8.95
CA ASP A 43 33.39 -5.46 9.37
C ASP A 43 32.52 -4.32 9.93
N LEU A 44 33.08 -3.49 10.82
CA LEU A 44 32.38 -2.31 11.36
C LEU A 44 32.03 -1.26 10.29
N ASN A 45 32.94 -1.04 9.33
CA ASN A 45 32.66 -0.12 8.21
C ASN A 45 31.56 -0.65 7.29
N GLU A 46 31.47 -1.97 7.09
CA GLU A 46 30.41 -2.61 6.32
C GLU A 46 29.06 -2.51 7.03
N ILE A 47 29.01 -2.85 8.32
CA ILE A 47 27.80 -2.69 9.16
C ILE A 47 27.31 -1.23 9.12
N ARG A 48 28.21 -0.25 9.25
CA ARG A 48 27.85 1.18 9.18
C ARG A 48 27.24 1.55 7.82
N LYS A 49 27.81 1.06 6.72
CA LYS A 49 27.27 1.31 5.37
C LYS A 49 25.89 0.67 5.20
N ASN A 50 25.72 -0.56 5.66
CA ASN A 50 24.44 -1.27 5.62
C ASN A 50 23.36 -0.53 6.42
N ARG A 51 23.69 -0.06 7.63
CA ARG A 51 22.77 0.72 8.46
C ARG A 51 22.34 2.04 7.81
N ILE A 52 23.23 2.73 7.08
CA ILE A 52 22.85 3.96 6.33
C ILE A 52 21.82 3.63 5.23
N VAL A 53 22.02 2.51 4.52
CA VAL A 53 21.07 2.07 3.47
C VAL A 53 19.74 1.66 4.08
N GLU A 54 19.77 0.93 5.20
CA GLU A 54 18.58 0.51 5.95
C GLU A 54 17.75 1.70 6.44
N LEU A 55 18.39 2.72 7.04
CA LEU A 55 17.68 3.93 7.47
C LEU A 55 17.02 4.67 6.31
N LYS A 56 17.68 4.73 5.15
CA LYS A 56 17.10 5.34 3.94
C LYS A 56 15.90 4.54 3.41
N ILE A 57 15.95 3.20 3.54
CA ILE A 57 14.81 2.34 3.23
C ILE A 57 13.65 2.64 4.19
N TYR A 58 13.92 2.73 5.49
CA TYR A 58 12.91 3.01 6.50
C TYR A 58 12.24 4.37 6.30
N GLU A 59 13.02 5.41 6.00
CA GLU A 59 12.50 6.75 5.70
C GLU A 59 11.57 6.74 4.48
N SER A 60 12.00 6.12 3.37
CA SER A 60 11.20 6.02 2.15
C SER A 60 9.90 5.22 2.36
N LEU A 61 9.96 4.10 3.10
CA LEU A 61 8.77 3.34 3.46
C LEU A 61 7.84 4.14 4.38
N TYR A 62 8.39 4.84 5.37
CA TYR A 62 7.62 5.64 6.31
C TYR A 62 6.85 6.76 5.61
N GLU A 63 7.50 7.49 4.70
CA GLU A 63 6.85 8.52 3.88
C GLU A 63 5.72 7.94 3.02
N GLU A 64 5.97 6.83 2.33
CA GLU A 64 4.98 6.14 1.50
C GLU A 64 3.75 5.68 2.32
N LEU A 65 3.99 5.07 3.48
CA LEU A 65 2.92 4.60 4.36
C LEU A 65 2.10 5.76 4.93
N ASN A 66 2.71 6.91 5.23
CA ASN A 66 1.99 8.09 5.71
C ASN A 66 1.10 8.70 4.62
N MET A 67 1.55 8.72 3.37
CA MET A 67 0.70 9.08 2.24
C MET A 67 -0.45 8.09 2.06
N ASN A 68 -0.16 6.79 2.15
CA ASN A 68 -1.16 5.73 2.09
C ASN A 68 -2.19 5.83 3.22
N LEU A 69 -1.80 6.21 4.44
CA LEU A 69 -2.75 6.44 5.54
C LEU A 69 -3.74 7.56 5.20
N LYS A 70 -3.27 8.67 4.62
CA LYS A 70 -4.14 9.77 4.18
C LYS A 70 -5.13 9.28 3.12
N ILE A 71 -4.63 8.58 2.10
CA ILE A 71 -5.46 8.00 1.03
C ILE A 71 -6.50 7.03 1.59
N LEU A 72 -6.11 6.16 2.51
CA LEU A 72 -7.00 5.17 3.13
C LEU A 72 -8.08 5.84 3.98
N ASN A 73 -7.75 6.85 4.78
CA ASN A 73 -8.75 7.58 5.57
C ASN A 73 -9.81 8.22 4.67
N THR A 74 -9.39 8.97 3.64
CA THR A 74 -10.32 9.57 2.67
C THR A 74 -11.15 8.51 1.92
N SER A 75 -10.55 7.37 1.60
CA SER A 75 -11.24 6.26 0.93
C SER A 75 -12.29 5.62 1.85
N ILE A 76 -11.96 5.40 3.13
CA ILE A 76 -12.87 4.84 4.13
C ILE A 76 -14.11 5.72 4.29
N ASP A 77 -13.93 7.03 4.39
CA ASP A 77 -15.04 7.98 4.50
C ASP A 77 -15.94 7.91 3.25
N ARG A 78 -15.32 7.89 2.06
CA ARG A 78 -16.03 7.75 0.79
C ARG A 78 -16.82 6.44 0.69
N TYR A 79 -16.23 5.31 1.10
CA TYR A 79 -16.90 4.01 1.06
C TYR A 79 -18.06 3.93 2.05
N SER A 80 -17.88 4.49 3.24
CA SER A 80 -18.94 4.61 4.25
C SER A 80 -20.12 5.39 3.71
N GLU A 81 -19.87 6.55 3.10
CA GLU A 81 -20.91 7.37 2.49
C GLU A 81 -21.57 6.66 1.29
N THR A 82 -20.77 6.04 0.42
CA THR A 82 -21.27 5.29 -0.73
C THR A 82 -22.19 4.14 -0.31
N SER A 83 -21.85 3.41 0.75
CA SER A 83 -22.71 2.34 1.30
C SER A 83 -24.07 2.88 1.74
N LYS A 84 -24.10 3.98 2.51
CA LYS A 84 -25.36 4.63 2.95
C LYS A 84 -26.22 5.06 1.77
N ILE A 85 -25.58 5.61 0.73
CA ILE A 85 -26.25 6.06 -0.49
C ILE A 85 -26.91 4.89 -1.22
N ILE A 86 -26.18 3.78 -1.40
CA ILE A 86 -26.70 2.59 -2.07
C ILE A 86 -27.85 2.00 -1.26
N ALA A 87 -27.69 1.88 0.06
CA ALA A 87 -28.75 1.41 0.96
C ALA A 87 -29.99 2.32 0.90
N GLY A 88 -29.81 3.65 0.89
CA GLY A 88 -30.89 4.60 0.71
C GLY A 88 -31.60 4.47 -0.63
N THR A 89 -30.86 4.15 -1.70
CA THR A 89 -31.42 3.92 -3.04
C THR A 89 -32.36 2.71 -3.07
N MET A 90 -32.07 1.69 -2.26
CA MET A 90 -32.91 0.49 -2.19
C MET A 90 -34.32 0.77 -1.62
N ASN A 91 -34.49 1.82 -0.83
CA ASN A 91 -35.81 2.20 -0.30
C ASN A 91 -36.80 2.65 -1.39
N TYR A 92 -36.32 2.93 -2.60
CA TYR A 92 -37.16 3.30 -3.74
C TYR A 92 -37.59 2.09 -4.60
N ILE A 93 -37.07 0.89 -4.32
CA ILE A 93 -37.39 -0.32 -5.09
C ILE A 93 -38.89 -0.61 -4.97
N GLY A 94 -39.55 -0.83 -6.12
CA GLY A 94 -40.97 -1.14 -6.20
C GLY A 94 -41.93 0.05 -5.99
N LEU A 95 -41.42 1.25 -5.67
CA LEU A 95 -42.28 2.43 -5.54
C LEU A 95 -42.83 2.87 -6.90
N PRO A 96 -44.07 3.37 -6.94
CA PRO A 96 -44.63 3.97 -8.15
C PRO A 96 -43.94 5.32 -8.45
N PRO A 97 -43.78 5.72 -9.74
CA PRO A 97 -43.04 6.93 -10.12
C PRO A 97 -43.52 8.23 -9.47
N GLU A 98 -44.79 8.31 -9.11
CA GLU A 98 -45.44 9.46 -8.48
C GLU A 98 -44.93 9.70 -7.05
N GLU A 99 -44.45 8.65 -6.37
CA GLU A 99 -43.89 8.72 -5.03
C GLU A 99 -42.39 9.07 -5.03
N ILE A 100 -41.77 9.14 -6.21
CA ILE A 100 -40.32 9.40 -6.34
C ILE A 100 -40.06 10.89 -6.52
N SER A 101 -39.60 11.53 -5.46
CA SER A 101 -39.18 12.93 -5.49
C SER A 101 -38.00 13.16 -6.46
N SER A 102 -37.82 14.42 -6.89
CA SER A 102 -36.68 14.74 -7.77
C SER A 102 -35.32 14.44 -7.12
N GLY A 103 -35.17 14.60 -5.81
CA GLY A 103 -33.94 14.25 -5.09
C GLY A 103 -33.71 12.73 -4.98
N ALA A 104 -34.79 11.94 -4.94
CA ALA A 104 -34.70 10.49 -5.04
C ALA A 104 -34.18 10.06 -6.42
N LYS A 105 -34.66 10.69 -7.51
CA LYS A 105 -34.15 10.45 -8.87
C LYS A 105 -32.65 10.76 -8.98
N ASP A 106 -32.20 11.88 -8.43
CA ASP A 106 -30.78 12.26 -8.39
C ASP A 106 -29.93 11.22 -7.62
N THR A 107 -30.52 10.52 -6.64
CA THR A 107 -29.86 9.45 -5.89
C THR A 107 -29.84 8.12 -6.66
N ILE A 108 -30.96 7.75 -7.31
CA ILE A 108 -31.08 6.53 -8.13
C ILE A 108 -30.05 6.51 -9.27
N VAL A 109 -29.81 7.64 -9.93
CA VAL A 109 -28.86 7.74 -11.05
C VAL A 109 -27.39 7.79 -10.60
N ARG A 110 -27.12 7.90 -9.30
CA ARG A 110 -25.76 8.09 -8.77
C ARG A 110 -25.03 6.75 -8.62
N ILE A 111 -24.39 6.31 -9.68
CA ILE A 111 -23.60 5.05 -9.72
C ILE A 111 -22.08 5.25 -9.62
N ASN A 112 -21.64 6.46 -9.24
CA ASN A 112 -20.23 6.88 -9.21
C ASN A 112 -19.29 5.80 -8.63
N TYR A 113 -18.17 5.62 -9.31
CA TYR A 113 -17.07 4.77 -8.89
C TYR A 113 -15.77 5.58 -8.91
N SER A 114 -14.93 5.38 -7.90
CA SER A 114 -13.63 6.02 -7.81
C SER A 114 -12.65 5.05 -7.20
N GLN A 115 -11.67 4.66 -8.01
CA GLN A 115 -10.61 3.74 -7.63
C GLN A 115 -9.73 4.35 -6.53
N THR A 116 -9.29 3.50 -5.59
CA THR A 116 -8.25 3.88 -4.62
C THR A 116 -6.87 3.47 -5.11
N ASN A 117 -6.02 4.48 -5.30
CA ASN A 117 -4.64 4.31 -5.76
C ASN A 117 -3.70 4.46 -4.58
N LEU A 118 -3.24 3.34 -4.02
CA LEU A 118 -2.19 3.32 -3.02
C LEU A 118 -0.81 3.35 -3.69
N LEU A 119 0.13 3.99 -3.02
CA LEU A 119 1.55 3.97 -3.36
C LEU A 119 2.16 2.64 -2.94
N ASP A 120 3.00 2.07 -3.80
CA ASP A 120 3.73 0.83 -3.56
C ASP A 120 5.17 0.87 -4.13
N GLY A 121 5.68 2.05 -4.48
CA GLY A 121 6.97 2.22 -5.16
C GLY A 121 8.16 1.93 -4.24
N ALA A 122 8.14 2.48 -3.02
CA ALA A 122 9.17 2.21 -2.00
C ALA A 122 9.11 0.75 -1.59
N LEU A 123 7.91 0.23 -1.33
CA LEU A 123 7.69 -1.18 -0.99
C LEU A 123 8.23 -2.13 -2.06
N ASN A 124 7.88 -1.90 -3.32
CA ASN A 124 8.35 -2.71 -4.44
C ASN A 124 9.87 -2.61 -4.60
N SER A 125 10.46 -1.42 -4.41
CA SER A 125 11.93 -1.23 -4.43
C SER A 125 12.63 -2.07 -3.36
N VAL A 126 12.03 -2.21 -2.17
CA VAL A 126 12.59 -3.01 -1.08
C VAL A 126 12.48 -4.49 -1.41
N ILE A 127 11.29 -4.97 -1.79
CA ILE A 127 11.02 -6.40 -2.00
C ILE A 127 11.72 -6.95 -3.25
N SER A 128 11.90 -6.13 -4.30
CA SER A 128 12.49 -6.55 -5.57
C SER A 128 14.02 -6.50 -5.61
N THR A 129 14.67 -6.05 -4.53
CA THR A 129 16.13 -5.86 -4.51
C THR A 129 16.78 -6.54 -3.31
N THR A 130 18.11 -6.62 -3.32
CA THR A 130 18.91 -7.12 -2.19
C THR A 130 18.76 -6.27 -0.92
N LYS A 131 18.08 -5.11 -1.00
CA LYS A 131 17.77 -4.23 0.12
C LYS A 131 16.93 -4.90 1.20
N PHE A 132 16.08 -5.87 0.84
CA PHE A 132 15.25 -6.59 1.82
C PHE A 132 16.11 -7.35 2.84
N GLU A 133 17.25 -7.90 2.41
CA GLU A 133 18.16 -8.64 3.30
C GLU A 133 18.81 -7.74 4.35
N LEU A 134 18.97 -6.44 4.05
CA LEU A 134 19.57 -5.43 4.93
C LEU A 134 18.66 -5.00 6.09
N ILE A 135 17.38 -5.39 6.07
CA ILE A 135 16.44 -5.08 7.14
C ILE A 135 16.70 -6.03 8.31
N GLU A 136 17.18 -5.53 9.44
CA GLU A 136 17.52 -6.38 10.59
C GLU A 136 16.27 -6.84 11.37
N SER A 137 15.21 -6.02 11.36
CA SER A 137 14.00 -6.28 12.12
C SER A 137 13.11 -7.35 11.48
N ASP A 138 13.12 -8.57 12.02
CA ASP A 138 12.27 -9.70 11.58
C ASP A 138 10.77 -9.33 11.57
N SER A 139 10.35 -8.54 12.56
CA SER A 139 8.97 -8.06 12.65
C SER A 139 8.63 -7.14 11.47
N LEU A 140 9.53 -6.24 11.06
CA LEU A 140 9.33 -5.40 9.89
C LEU A 140 9.39 -6.20 8.60
N LYS A 141 10.33 -7.14 8.47
CA LYS A 141 10.39 -8.07 7.31
C LYS A 141 9.04 -8.75 7.10
N SER A 142 8.47 -9.32 8.15
CA SER A 142 7.14 -9.96 8.07
C SER A 142 6.04 -9.00 7.64
N LEU A 143 6.02 -7.76 8.16
CA LEU A 143 5.04 -6.76 7.76
C LEU A 143 5.19 -6.36 6.29
N ILE A 144 6.42 -6.09 5.85
CA ILE A 144 6.78 -5.73 4.47
C ILE A 144 6.35 -6.83 3.50
N THR A 145 6.66 -8.09 3.79
CA THR A 145 6.33 -9.22 2.90
C THR A 145 4.83 -9.43 2.76
N ASN A 146 4.05 -9.16 3.82
CA ASN A 146 2.60 -9.36 3.82
C ASN A 146 1.81 -8.18 3.22
N TYR A 147 2.36 -6.97 3.25
CA TYR A 147 1.66 -5.75 2.86
C TYR A 147 1.18 -5.73 1.39
N PRO A 148 1.97 -6.18 0.38
CA PRO A 148 1.52 -6.25 -1.02
C PRO A 148 0.26 -7.10 -1.21
N GLY A 149 0.16 -8.23 -0.49
CA GLY A 149 -1.01 -9.11 -0.58
C GLY A 149 -2.29 -8.45 -0.07
N GLU A 150 -2.19 -7.63 0.98
CA GLU A 150 -3.33 -6.88 1.51
C GLU A 150 -3.73 -5.71 0.57
N ILE A 151 -2.77 -5.06 -0.10
CA ILE A 151 -3.05 -4.09 -1.17
C ILE A 151 -3.77 -4.79 -2.34
N GLN A 152 -3.27 -5.94 -2.78
CA GLN A 152 -3.85 -6.68 -3.90
C GLN A 152 -5.27 -7.15 -3.59
N LYS A 153 -5.53 -7.58 -2.34
CA LYS A 153 -6.89 -7.91 -1.89
C LYS A 153 -7.82 -6.71 -2.03
N LEU A 154 -7.42 -5.52 -1.57
CA LEU A 154 -8.21 -4.31 -1.74
C LEU A 154 -8.48 -4.00 -3.22
N LYS A 155 -7.43 -4.01 -4.07
CA LYS A 155 -7.51 -3.76 -5.52
C LYS A 155 -8.48 -4.75 -6.22
N SER A 156 -8.50 -6.01 -5.77
CA SER A 156 -9.41 -7.02 -6.34
C SER A 156 -10.89 -6.75 -6.04
N ILE A 157 -11.21 -6.29 -4.82
CA ILE A 157 -12.60 -5.95 -4.45
C ILE A 157 -13.04 -4.69 -5.21
N ASP A 158 -12.15 -3.71 -5.30
CA ASP A 158 -12.36 -2.47 -6.05
C ASP A 158 -12.64 -2.75 -7.54
N SER A 159 -11.90 -3.68 -8.14
CA SER A 159 -12.12 -4.12 -9.53
C SER A 159 -13.48 -4.78 -9.73
N LYS A 160 -13.94 -5.62 -8.80
CA LYS A 160 -15.30 -6.19 -8.85
C LYS A 160 -16.37 -5.11 -8.80
N ILE A 161 -16.18 -4.08 -7.98
CA ILE A 161 -17.11 -2.94 -7.95
C ILE A 161 -17.13 -2.22 -9.29
N LYS A 162 -15.97 -1.98 -9.90
CA LYS A 162 -15.86 -1.37 -11.23
C LYS A 162 -16.68 -2.16 -12.27
N GLU A 163 -16.51 -3.48 -12.30
CA GLU A 163 -17.28 -4.38 -13.18
C GLU A 163 -18.79 -4.29 -12.91
N ILE A 164 -19.22 -4.31 -11.65
CA ILE A 164 -20.63 -4.13 -11.29
C ILE A 164 -21.17 -2.78 -11.80
N VAL A 165 -20.38 -1.71 -11.73
CA VAL A 165 -20.78 -0.39 -12.23
C VAL A 165 -20.90 -0.39 -13.75
N LEU A 166 -19.82 -0.76 -14.44
CA LEU A 166 -19.69 -0.57 -15.89
C LEU A 166 -20.47 -1.61 -16.68
N ASP A 167 -20.53 -2.85 -16.20
CA ASP A 167 -21.06 -3.97 -16.99
C ASP A 167 -22.51 -4.31 -16.60
N ARG A 168 -22.99 -3.82 -15.45
CA ARG A 168 -24.33 -4.14 -14.93
C ARG A 168 -25.17 -2.92 -14.62
N LEU A 169 -24.75 -2.06 -13.70
CA LEU A 169 -25.55 -0.91 -13.27
C LEU A 169 -25.73 0.12 -14.38
N GLN A 170 -24.65 0.55 -15.03
CA GLN A 170 -24.70 1.56 -16.09
C GLN A 170 -25.57 1.10 -17.27
N PRO A 171 -25.39 -0.11 -17.85
CA PRO A 171 -26.25 -0.57 -18.94
C PRO A 171 -27.71 -0.72 -18.52
N THR A 172 -27.96 -1.16 -17.28
CA THR A 172 -29.33 -1.29 -16.77
C THR A 172 -30.00 0.07 -16.57
N LEU A 173 -29.26 1.09 -16.12
CA LEU A 173 -29.77 2.45 -16.04
C LEU A 173 -30.04 3.01 -17.44
N GLU A 174 -29.09 2.93 -18.36
CA GLU A 174 -29.22 3.46 -19.73
C GLU A 174 -30.33 2.78 -20.54
N LYS A 175 -30.64 1.51 -20.24
CA LYS A 175 -31.76 0.78 -20.84
C LYS A 175 -33.13 1.36 -20.47
N HIS A 176 -33.27 1.95 -19.28
CA HIS A 176 -34.56 2.40 -18.74
C HIS A 176 -34.66 3.92 -18.58
N LEU A 177 -33.54 4.60 -18.40
CA LEU A 177 -33.46 6.03 -18.11
C LEU A 177 -32.77 6.76 -19.26
N ALA A 178 -33.29 7.94 -19.57
CA ALA A 178 -32.65 8.86 -20.49
C ALA A 178 -31.53 9.61 -19.76
N LEU A 179 -30.30 9.54 -20.28
CA LEU A 179 -29.13 10.23 -19.70
C LEU A 179 -29.29 11.74 -19.59
N LYS A 180 -30.27 12.34 -20.29
CA LYS A 180 -30.64 13.75 -20.14
C LYS A 180 -31.05 14.10 -18.70
N ASP A 181 -31.54 13.14 -17.93
CA ASP A 181 -31.91 13.32 -16.52
C ASP A 181 -30.70 13.63 -15.64
N MET A 182 -29.50 13.25 -16.08
CA MET A 182 -28.23 13.53 -15.37
C MET A 182 -27.68 14.92 -15.71
N LEU A 183 -28.26 15.64 -16.68
CA LEU A 183 -27.83 16.99 -17.04
C LEU A 183 -28.26 18.00 -15.97
N SER A 184 -27.40 18.98 -15.69
CA SER A 184 -27.70 20.09 -14.77
C SER A 184 -29.06 20.72 -15.09
N LYS A 185 -29.96 20.75 -14.09
CA LYS A 185 -31.35 21.21 -14.20
C LYS A 185 -31.46 22.66 -14.67
N ASP A 186 -30.52 23.50 -14.28
CA ASP A 186 -30.57 24.95 -14.51
C ASP A 186 -29.77 25.43 -15.72
N ASN A 187 -29.10 24.53 -16.45
CA ASN A 187 -28.27 24.92 -17.58
C ASN A 187 -29.13 25.11 -18.87
N PRO A 188 -29.22 26.34 -19.42
CA PRO A 188 -30.07 26.65 -20.57
C PRO A 188 -29.58 26.00 -21.88
N LYS A 189 -28.33 25.52 -21.93
CA LYS A 189 -27.81 24.80 -23.12
C LYS A 189 -28.50 23.46 -23.35
N TYR A 190 -29.17 22.90 -22.34
CA TYR A 190 -29.80 21.58 -22.41
C TYR A 190 -31.32 21.63 -22.62
N THR A 191 -31.90 22.81 -22.84
CA THR A 191 -33.36 22.99 -22.97
C THR A 191 -33.96 22.10 -24.06
N ARG A 192 -33.31 21.98 -25.21
CA ARG A 192 -33.83 21.17 -26.34
C ARG A 192 -33.87 19.69 -26.02
N ILE A 193 -32.77 19.10 -25.53
CA ILE A 193 -32.73 17.67 -25.21
C ILE A 193 -33.65 17.33 -24.03
N LYS A 194 -33.80 18.24 -23.06
CA LYS A 194 -34.76 18.06 -21.95
C LYS A 194 -36.20 18.01 -22.45
N ALA A 195 -36.58 18.97 -23.31
CA ALA A 195 -37.94 19.09 -23.83
C ALA A 195 -38.33 17.98 -24.80
N PHE A 196 -37.40 17.55 -25.68
CA PHE A 196 -37.72 16.64 -26.80
C PHE A 196 -37.08 15.26 -26.72
N GLY A 197 -36.15 15.02 -25.80
CA GLY A 197 -35.57 13.69 -25.61
C GLY A 197 -36.60 12.71 -25.05
N GLU A 198 -36.39 11.43 -25.27
CA GLU A 198 -37.25 10.38 -24.71
C GLU A 198 -37.31 10.44 -23.17
N PRO A 199 -38.47 10.15 -22.56
CA PRO A 199 -38.61 10.15 -21.11
C PRO A 199 -38.00 8.90 -20.48
N SER A 200 -37.60 9.02 -19.21
CA SER A 200 -37.14 7.90 -18.40
C SER A 200 -38.29 7.06 -17.84
N ASP A 201 -38.12 5.74 -17.80
CA ASP A 201 -39.05 4.76 -17.22
C ASP A 201 -38.53 4.24 -15.87
N TYR A 202 -38.68 5.06 -14.83
CA TYR A 202 -38.28 4.70 -13.47
C TYR A 202 -39.06 3.49 -12.93
N GLN A 203 -40.31 3.30 -13.37
CA GLN A 203 -41.13 2.17 -12.94
C GLN A 203 -40.50 0.84 -13.36
N LYS A 204 -40.17 0.69 -14.66
CA LYS A 204 -39.51 -0.52 -15.17
C LYS A 204 -38.15 -0.74 -14.54
N LEU A 205 -37.35 0.32 -14.33
CA LEU A 205 -36.06 0.20 -13.66
C LEU A 205 -36.20 -0.37 -12.24
N LEU A 206 -37.10 0.19 -11.44
CA LEU A 206 -37.22 -0.16 -10.01
C LEU A 206 -37.85 -1.55 -9.80
N HIS A 207 -38.60 -2.04 -10.77
CA HIS A 207 -39.12 -3.41 -10.80
C HIS A 207 -38.15 -4.41 -11.47
N SER A 208 -37.03 -3.94 -12.04
CA SER A 208 -36.06 -4.81 -12.69
C SER A 208 -35.25 -5.61 -11.68
N LYS A 209 -35.33 -6.94 -11.78
CA LYS A 209 -34.48 -7.86 -11.02
C LYS A 209 -32.99 -7.61 -11.24
N ASP A 210 -32.60 -7.25 -12.46
CA ASP A 210 -31.19 -6.97 -12.79
C ASP A 210 -30.67 -5.75 -12.05
N TYR A 211 -31.49 -4.70 -11.94
CA TYR A 211 -31.14 -3.49 -11.19
C TYR A 211 -31.04 -3.79 -9.69
N GLN A 212 -32.05 -4.47 -9.13
CA GLN A 212 -32.09 -4.85 -7.73
C GLN A 212 -30.88 -5.71 -7.34
N ASN A 213 -30.58 -6.77 -8.11
CA ASN A 213 -29.42 -7.63 -7.89
C ASN A 213 -28.09 -6.86 -7.97
N SER A 214 -28.00 -5.89 -8.89
CA SER A 214 -26.78 -5.10 -9.07
C SER A 214 -26.57 -4.09 -7.95
N LEU A 215 -27.64 -3.49 -7.41
CA LEU A 215 -27.56 -2.66 -6.21
C LEU A 215 -27.14 -3.46 -4.98
N VAL A 216 -27.73 -4.64 -4.77
CA VAL A 216 -27.40 -5.50 -3.62
C VAL A 216 -25.94 -5.94 -3.68
N ASP A 217 -25.49 -6.44 -4.84
CA ASP A 217 -24.09 -6.84 -5.00
C ASP A 217 -23.14 -5.65 -4.85
N ARG A 218 -23.48 -4.48 -5.43
CA ARG A 218 -22.71 -3.25 -5.24
C ARG A 218 -22.59 -2.86 -3.77
N LEU A 219 -23.67 -2.97 -2.98
CA LEU A 219 -23.65 -2.69 -1.54
C LEU A 219 -22.70 -3.65 -0.81
N LEU A 220 -22.88 -4.96 -1.00
CA LEU A 220 -22.06 -5.99 -0.36
C LEU A 220 -20.58 -5.83 -0.69
N GLN A 221 -20.22 -5.60 -1.95
CA GLN A 221 -18.83 -5.36 -2.32
C GLN A 221 -18.29 -4.05 -1.71
N THR A 222 -19.11 -3.00 -1.61
CA THR A 222 -18.70 -1.72 -0.99
C THR A 222 -18.43 -1.89 0.50
N GLU A 223 -19.25 -2.67 1.22
CA GLU A 223 -19.04 -2.98 2.64
C GLU A 223 -17.81 -3.88 2.87
N ASN A 224 -17.59 -4.84 1.98
CA ASN A 224 -16.37 -5.65 1.95
C ASN A 224 -15.13 -4.78 1.71
N LEU A 225 -15.21 -3.83 0.77
CA LEU A 225 -14.13 -2.89 0.47
C LEU A 225 -13.85 -1.98 1.66
N LEU A 226 -14.88 -1.45 2.32
CA LEU A 226 -14.77 -0.64 3.54
C LEU A 226 -14.06 -1.42 4.67
N THR A 227 -14.47 -2.67 4.90
CA THR A 227 -13.87 -3.54 5.92
C THR A 227 -12.41 -3.83 5.60
N SER A 228 -12.11 -4.16 4.34
CA SER A 228 -10.73 -4.40 3.88
C SER A 228 -9.86 -3.14 3.99
N ALA A 229 -10.39 -1.97 3.67
CA ALA A 229 -9.70 -0.69 3.78
C ALA A 229 -9.37 -0.35 5.25
N LYS A 230 -10.31 -0.54 6.18
CA LYS A 230 -10.08 -0.36 7.62
C LYS A 230 -8.99 -1.29 8.14
N LYS A 231 -9.01 -2.56 7.73
CA LYS A 231 -7.98 -3.54 8.10
C LYS A 231 -6.61 -3.14 7.56
N LEU A 232 -6.53 -2.75 6.28
CA LEU A 232 -5.29 -2.30 5.66
C LEU A 232 -4.76 -1.05 6.36
N ARG A 233 -5.60 -0.05 6.61
CA ARG A 233 -5.24 1.18 7.33
C ARG A 233 -4.64 0.91 8.71
N ASN A 234 -5.22 -0.03 9.47
CA ASN A 234 -4.66 -0.42 10.77
C ASN A 234 -3.27 -1.07 10.63
N ARG A 235 -3.08 -1.93 9.62
CA ARG A 235 -1.76 -2.52 9.33
C ARG A 235 -0.73 -1.48 8.90
N THR A 236 -1.13 -0.55 8.01
CA THR A 236 -0.31 0.59 7.58
C THR A 236 0.12 1.42 8.79
N GLN A 237 -0.79 1.66 9.75
CA GLN A 237 -0.49 2.39 10.97
C GLN A 237 0.51 1.65 11.86
N VAL A 238 0.32 0.35 12.08
CA VAL A 238 1.26 -0.48 12.86
C VAL A 238 2.66 -0.48 12.23
N MET A 239 2.74 -0.62 10.91
CA MET A 239 4.01 -0.60 10.18
C MET A 239 4.68 0.78 10.24
N SER A 240 3.90 1.86 10.10
CA SER A 240 4.40 3.23 10.23
C SER A 240 4.95 3.52 11.64
N ILE A 241 4.27 3.05 12.70
CA ILE A 241 4.76 3.19 14.09
C ILE A 241 6.08 2.44 14.29
N LYS A 242 6.19 1.19 13.81
CA LYS A 242 7.44 0.42 13.90
C LYS A 242 8.59 1.08 13.14
N LEU A 243 8.33 1.61 11.95
CA LEU A 243 9.35 2.36 11.21
C LEU A 243 9.77 3.64 11.94
N LYS A 244 8.82 4.34 12.57
CA LYS A 244 9.10 5.52 13.43
C LYS A 244 10.05 5.15 14.58
N GLU A 245 9.83 4.00 15.22
CA GLU A 245 10.70 3.47 16.29
C GLU A 245 12.13 3.18 15.78
N GLU A 246 12.26 2.48 14.65
CA GLU A 246 13.56 2.15 14.04
C GLU A 246 14.35 3.38 13.55
N LEU A 247 13.64 4.44 13.17
CA LEU A 247 14.20 5.74 12.78
C LEU A 247 14.60 6.60 13.99
N GLY A 248 14.22 6.22 15.21
CA GLY A 248 14.52 6.98 16.42
C GLY A 248 13.72 8.28 16.57
N TYR A 249 12.58 8.40 15.88
CA TYR A 249 11.68 9.54 16.07
C TYR A 249 10.91 9.38 17.39
N THR A 250 11.05 10.33 18.32
CA THR A 250 10.37 10.30 19.63
C THR A 250 8.85 10.17 19.49
N LEU A 251 8.24 9.34 20.35
CA LEU A 251 6.80 9.04 20.39
C LEU A 251 5.96 10.30 20.57
#